data_AF-A0A1B6MP72-F1
#
_entry.id   AF-A0A1B6MP72-F1
#
_cell.length_a   1.000
_cell.length_b   1.000
_cell.length_c   1.000
_cell.angle_alpha   90.00
_cell.angle_beta   90.00
_cell.angle_gamma   90.00
#
_symmetry.space_group_name_H-M   'P 1'
#
loop_
_entity.id
_entity.type
_entity.pdbx_description
1 polymer ?
#
loop_
_entity_poly.entity_id
_entity_poly.type
_entity_poly.pdbx_seq_one_letter_code
_entity_poly.pdbx_strand_id
1 'polypeptide(L)'
;PNNKLTLYLGSRDIVISHKSVGKVHGVIIVEPEFLQNRKIFGQVTLTFRYGREDEEVMGLKFCNEAIMCLAQLYPPHERALQEPKTPLQEALMRRLGPNAHAFTMEVTRLAPP
;
A
#
# COMPACT_ATOMS: atom_id res chain seq x y z
N PRO A 1 4.40 -10.74 13.74
CA PRO A 1 4.54 -9.26 13.62
C PRO A 1 5.70 -8.76 14.49
N ASN A 2 6.61 -7.91 13.98
CA ASN A 2 7.86 -7.52 14.67
C ASN A 2 7.96 -6.02 15.01
N ASN A 3 6.92 -5.23 14.74
CA ASN A 3 6.83 -3.78 15.00
C ASN A 3 7.94 -2.92 14.36
N LYS A 4 8.68 -3.46 13.37
CA LYS A 4 9.77 -2.74 12.68
C LYS A 4 9.31 -1.88 11.50
N LEU A 5 8.05 -2.00 11.11
CA LEU A 5 7.42 -1.30 10.00
C LEU A 5 6.05 -0.79 10.44
N THR A 6 5.83 0.52 10.28
CA THR A 6 4.54 1.16 10.57
C THR A 6 4.05 1.89 9.33
N LEU A 7 2.76 1.73 9.01
CA LEU A 7 2.11 2.33 7.85
C LEU A 7 1.08 3.38 8.30
N TYR A 8 1.16 4.58 7.72
CA TYR A 8 0.17 5.64 7.85
C TYR A 8 -0.50 5.87 6.50
N LEU A 9 -1.83 5.83 6.47
CA LEU A 9 -2.64 6.12 5.30
C LEU A 9 -3.41 7.42 5.50
N GLY A 10 -3.48 8.25 4.45
CA GLY A 10 -4.27 9.48 4.50
C GLY A 10 -5.78 9.26 4.45
N SER A 11 -6.21 8.21 3.75
CA SER A 11 -7.61 7.80 3.64
C SER A 11 -7.69 6.27 3.60
N ARG A 12 -8.79 5.72 4.10
CA ARG A 12 -9.15 4.30 3.91
C ARG A 12 -10.07 4.11 2.71
N ASP A 13 -10.69 5.18 2.25
CA ASP A 13 -11.56 5.17 1.08
C ASP A 13 -10.75 5.54 -0.15
N ILE A 14 -10.85 4.70 -1.19
CA ILE A 14 -10.19 4.90 -2.49
C ILE A 14 -11.30 5.03 -3.52
N VAL A 15 -11.42 6.21 -4.13
CA VAL A 15 -12.43 6.45 -5.17
C VAL A 15 -11.79 6.22 -6.54
N ILE A 16 -12.32 5.25 -7.29
CA ILE A 16 -11.87 4.92 -8.65
C ILE A 16 -13.01 5.26 -9.60
N SER A 17 -12.70 5.88 -10.74
CA SER A 17 -13.69 6.15 -11.79
C SER A 17 -13.12 5.79 -13.16
N HIS A 18 -13.98 5.68 -14.18
CA HIS A 18 -13.51 5.47 -15.56
C HIS A 18 -12.51 6.54 -16.03
N LYS A 19 -12.53 7.75 -15.44
CA LYS A 19 -11.66 8.87 -15.81
C LYS A 19 -10.47 9.07 -14.87
N SER A 20 -10.46 8.48 -13.68
CA SER A 20 -9.42 8.67 -12.65
C SER A 20 -8.90 7.34 -12.09
N VAL A 21 -7.58 7.22 -11.95
CA VAL A 21 -6.97 6.14 -11.16
C VAL A 21 -7.18 6.43 -9.66
N GLY A 22 -7.36 5.38 -8.86
CA GLY A 22 -7.37 5.52 -7.41
C GLY A 22 -5.95 5.73 -6.90
N LYS A 23 -5.73 6.74 -6.06
CA LYS A 23 -4.42 6.98 -5.46
C LYS A 23 -4.43 6.69 -3.97
N VAL A 24 -3.47 5.89 -3.54
CA VAL A 24 -3.22 5.65 -2.12
C VAL A 24 -1.98 6.44 -1.72
N HIS A 25 -2.20 7.44 -0.87
CA HIS A 25 -1.12 8.24 -0.28
C HIS A 25 -0.86 7.78 1.15
N GLY A 26 0.41 7.58 1.46
CA GLY A 26 0.81 7.25 2.81
C GLY A 26 2.26 7.56 3.12
N VAL A 27 2.63 7.23 4.35
CA VAL A 27 3.99 7.29 4.87
C VAL A 27 4.29 5.98 5.58
N ILE A 28 5.45 5.39 5.30
CA ILE A 28 5.98 4.27 6.06
C ILE A 28 7.06 4.76 7.02
N ILE A 29 7.10 4.21 8.22
CA ILE A 29 8.23 4.34 9.15
C ILE A 29 8.89 2.99 9.26
N VAL A 30 10.22 2.96 9.19
CA VAL A 30 10.99 1.73 9.28
C VAL A 30 12.15 1.92 10.22
N GLU A 31 12.42 0.92 11.06
CA GLU A 31 13.67 0.93 11.82
C GLU A 31 14.89 0.74 10.91
N PRO A 32 15.93 1.60 10.99
CA PRO A 32 17.09 1.54 10.09
C PRO A 32 17.83 0.20 10.08
N GLU A 33 17.93 -0.45 11.24
CA GLU A 33 18.55 -1.78 11.37
C GLU A 33 17.81 -2.85 10.56
N PHE A 34 16.50 -2.68 10.38
CA PHE A 34 15.68 -3.58 9.58
C PHE A 34 15.83 -3.35 8.07
N LEU A 35 16.30 -2.17 7.65
CA LEU A 35 16.45 -1.79 6.23
C LEU A 35 17.74 -2.27 5.58
N GLN A 36 18.69 -2.84 6.34
CA GLN A 36 19.98 -3.29 5.81
C GLN A 36 19.80 -4.28 4.63
N ASN A 37 19.95 -3.74 3.40
CA ASN A 37 19.74 -4.42 2.12
C ASN A 37 18.33 -4.98 1.88
N ARG A 38 17.31 -4.44 2.54
CA ARG A 38 15.91 -4.85 2.34
C ARG A 38 15.11 -3.82 1.54
N LYS A 39 14.14 -4.34 0.81
CA LYS A 39 13.16 -3.55 0.05
C LYS A 39 11.80 -3.71 0.70
N ILE A 40 11.03 -2.63 0.73
CA ILE A 40 9.66 -2.62 1.22
C ILE A 40 8.74 -2.49 0.03
N PHE A 41 7.76 -3.39 -0.03
CA PHE A 41 6.73 -3.39 -1.05
C PHE A 41 5.36 -3.14 -0.42
N GLY A 42 4.54 -2.40 -1.15
CA GLY A 42 3.11 -2.25 -0.88
C GLY A 42 2.34 -3.01 -1.94
N GLN A 43 1.29 -3.69 -1.53
CA GLN A 43 0.38 -4.40 -2.42
C GLN A 43 -1.06 -4.06 -2.04
N VAL A 44 -1.86 -3.73 -3.04
CA VAL A 44 -3.32 -3.64 -2.92
C VAL A 44 -3.89 -4.86 -3.62
N THR A 45 -4.50 -5.77 -2.85
CA THR A 45 -5.16 -6.97 -3.37
C THR A 45 -6.67 -6.81 -3.24
N LEU A 46 -7.38 -7.05 -4.33
CA LEU A 46 -8.82 -7.26 -4.30
C LEU A 46 -9.08 -8.76 -4.13
N THR A 47 -9.93 -9.11 -3.18
CA THR A 47 -10.29 -10.51 -2.89
C THR A 47 -11.77 -10.72 -3.16
N PHE A 48 -12.08 -11.55 -4.16
CA PHE A 48 -13.44 -12.03 -4.43
C PHE A 48 -13.70 -13.26 -3.58
N ARG A 49 -14.55 -13.14 -2.56
CA ARG A 49 -14.92 -14.28 -1.71
C ARG A 49 -16.24 -14.89 -2.17
N TYR A 50 -16.28 -16.21 -2.23
CA TYR A 50 -17.44 -17.02 -2.54
C TYR A 50 -17.84 -17.81 -1.29
N GLY A 51 -19.10 -17.79 -0.90
CA GLY A 51 -19.54 -18.43 0.36
C GLY A 51 -19.15 -17.64 1.61
N ARG A 52 -19.32 -18.25 2.79
CA ARG A 52 -18.98 -17.62 4.07
C ARG A 52 -17.57 -17.99 4.54
N GLU A 53 -16.94 -17.11 5.33
CA GLU A 53 -15.58 -17.31 5.85
C GLU A 53 -15.49 -18.55 6.76
N ASP A 54 -16.56 -18.87 7.48
CA ASP A 54 -16.68 -20.04 8.36
C ASP A 54 -16.94 -21.36 7.62
N GLU A 55 -17.24 -21.30 6.31
CA GLU A 55 -17.40 -22.49 5.46
C GLU A 55 -16.07 -22.91 4.80
N GLU A 56 -15.02 -22.10 4.88
CA GLU A 56 -13.66 -22.46 4.44
C GLU A 56 -13.06 -23.51 5.39
N VAL A 57 -13.16 -24.80 5.01
CA VAL A 57 -12.61 -25.92 5.79
C VAL A 57 -11.54 -26.70 5.00
N MET A 58 -10.66 -27.37 5.73
CA MET A 58 -9.64 -28.29 5.18
C MET A 58 -8.67 -27.67 4.15
N GLY A 59 -8.47 -26.34 4.19
CA GLY A 59 -7.53 -25.65 3.28
C GLY A 59 -8.11 -25.31 1.91
N LEU A 60 -9.42 -25.50 1.70
CA LEU A 60 -10.12 -24.95 0.54
C LEU A 60 -10.37 -23.46 0.75
N LYS A 61 -9.75 -22.63 -0.09
CA LYS A 61 -10.04 -21.19 -0.17
C LYS A 61 -11.10 -20.97 -1.23
N PHE A 62 -12.24 -20.42 -0.84
CA PHE A 62 -13.29 -20.03 -1.77
C PHE A 62 -13.10 -18.56 -2.12
N CYS A 63 -11.91 -18.19 -2.60
CA CYS A 63 -11.67 -16.84 -3.04
C CYS A 63 -10.76 -16.77 -4.26
N ASN A 64 -10.98 -15.75 -5.08
CA ASN A 64 -10.05 -15.35 -6.12
C ASN A 64 -9.40 -14.02 -5.73
N GLU A 65 -8.11 -13.88 -5.95
CA GLU A 65 -7.35 -12.66 -5.63
C GLU A 65 -6.88 -11.99 -6.91
N ALA A 66 -7.07 -10.69 -7.00
CA ALA A 66 -6.52 -9.86 -8.07
C ALA A 66 -5.58 -8.81 -7.46
N ILE A 67 -4.34 -8.77 -7.94
CA ILE A 67 -3.38 -7.73 -7.55
C ILE A 67 -3.72 -6.46 -8.30
N MET A 68 -4.19 -5.46 -7.57
CA MET A 68 -4.65 -4.17 -8.11
C MET A 68 -3.49 -3.18 -8.26
N CYS A 69 -2.50 -3.30 -7.37
CA CYS A 69 -1.27 -2.52 -7.40
C CYS A 69 -0.18 -3.27 -6.65
N LEU A 70 1.04 -3.26 -7.17
CA LEU A 70 2.25 -3.72 -6.50
C LEU A 70 3.36 -2.72 -6.77
N ALA A 71 3.94 -2.17 -5.71
CA ALA A 71 4.98 -1.14 -5.83
C ALA A 71 6.06 -1.28 -4.76
N GLN A 72 7.31 -0.95 -5.10
CA GLN A 72 8.41 -0.81 -4.15
C GLN A 72 8.30 0.57 -3.49
N LEU A 73 8.02 0.62 -2.20
CA LEU A 73 7.85 1.85 -1.42
C LEU A 73 9.19 2.41 -0.93
N TYR A 74 10.12 1.52 -0.57
CA TYR A 74 11.46 1.92 -0.13
C TYR A 74 12.53 0.86 -0.46
N PRO A 75 13.75 1.27 -0.88
CA PRO A 75 14.05 2.60 -1.40
C PRO A 75 13.15 2.90 -2.62
N PRO A 76 12.85 4.16 -2.97
CA PRO A 76 12.05 4.47 -4.15
C PRO A 76 12.65 3.81 -5.39
N HIS A 77 11.82 3.12 -6.17
CA HIS A 77 12.27 2.49 -7.41
C HIS A 77 12.70 3.56 -8.43
N GLU A 78 13.74 3.33 -9.21
CA GLU A 78 14.26 4.33 -10.17
C GLU A 78 13.21 4.80 -11.19
N ARG A 79 12.31 3.88 -11.57
CA ARG A 79 11.19 4.13 -12.49
C ARG A 79 9.91 4.61 -11.80
N ALA A 80 9.92 4.81 -10.48
CA ALA A 80 8.75 5.32 -9.79
C ALA A 80 8.48 6.77 -10.21
N LEU A 81 7.22 7.08 -10.52
CA LEU A 81 6.78 8.45 -10.76
C LEU A 81 7.07 9.29 -9.51
N GLN A 82 7.95 10.28 -9.66
CA GLN A 82 8.26 11.27 -8.63
C GLN A 82 7.11 12.27 -8.58
N GLU A 83 6.05 11.93 -7.85
CA GLU A 83 4.93 12.85 -7.62
C GLU A 83 5.24 13.83 -6.48
N PRO A 84 4.69 15.06 -6.55
CA PRO A 84 4.76 15.98 -5.41
C PRO A 84 4.09 15.37 -4.19
N LYS A 85 4.74 15.51 -3.04
CA LYS A 85 4.19 15.04 -1.76
C LYS A 85 2.94 15.82 -1.40
N THR A 86 1.95 15.13 -0.87
CA THR A 86 0.75 15.77 -0.30
C THR A 86 1.09 16.53 0.99
N PRO A 87 0.31 17.56 1.37
CA PRO A 87 0.53 18.28 2.63
C PRO A 87 0.53 17.37 3.86
N LEU A 88 -0.29 16.30 3.86
CA LEU A 88 -0.34 15.33 4.94
C LEU A 88 0.96 14.51 5.01
N GLN A 89 1.49 14.04 3.88
CA GLN A 89 2.75 13.31 3.83
C GLN A 89 3.90 14.18 4.35
N GLU A 90 3.95 15.45 3.95
CA GLU A 90 4.96 16.38 4.46
C GLU A 90 4.85 16.58 5.97
N ALA A 91 3.64 16.80 6.48
CA ALA A 91 3.40 16.96 7.91
C ALA A 91 3.81 15.71 8.70
N LEU A 92 3.45 14.52 8.22
CA LEU A 92 3.83 13.25 8.83
C LEU A 92 5.34 13.03 8.79
N MET A 93 6.01 13.26 7.66
CA MET A 93 7.47 13.14 7.57
C MET A 93 8.18 14.09 8.55
N ARG A 94 7.72 15.35 8.67
CA ARG A 94 8.28 16.31 9.64
C ARG A 94 8.05 15.87 11.09
N ARG A 95 6.91 15.24 11.40
CA ARG A 95 6.54 14.81 12.75
C ARG A 95 7.20 13.51 13.17
N LEU A 96 7.38 12.58 12.25
CA LEU A 96 7.81 11.20 12.51
C LEU A 96 9.33 11.00 12.34
N GLY A 97 10.03 11.98 11.77
CA GLY A 97 11.49 12.00 11.70
C GLY A 97 12.07 11.42 10.39
N PRO A 98 13.40 11.25 10.32
CA PRO A 98 14.12 10.95 9.07
C PRO A 98 13.83 9.56 8.48
N ASN A 99 13.33 8.63 9.29
CA ASN A 99 13.00 7.27 8.88
C ASN A 99 11.57 7.15 8.31
N ALA A 100 10.88 8.27 8.16
CA ALA A 100 9.56 8.35 7.55
C ALA A 100 9.70 8.56 6.04
N HIS A 101 9.17 7.64 5.25
CA HIS A 101 9.25 7.68 3.79
C HIS A 101 7.84 7.75 3.20
N ALA A 102 7.57 8.84 2.47
CA ALA A 102 6.31 8.98 1.74
C ALA A 102 6.27 8.04 0.53
N PHE A 103 5.08 7.52 0.24
CA PHE A 103 4.83 6.74 -0.96
C PHE A 103 3.47 7.10 -1.56
N THR A 104 3.35 6.90 -2.88
CA THR A 104 2.08 6.95 -3.60
C THR A 104 1.94 5.67 -4.40
N MET A 105 0.78 5.03 -4.32
CA MET A 105 0.44 3.87 -5.13
C MET A 105 -0.78 4.18 -5.99
N GLU A 106 -0.71 3.81 -7.27
CA GLU A 106 -1.83 3.93 -8.20
C GLU A 106 -2.54 2.59 -8.33
N VAL A 107 -3.81 2.57 -7.93
CA VAL A 107 -4.69 1.42 -8.08
C VAL A 107 -5.29 1.44 -9.47
N THR A 108 -5.13 0.34 -10.21
CA THR A 108 -5.62 0.22 -11.59
C THR A 108 -7.13 0.43 -11.69
N ARG A 109 -7.57 1.00 -12.82
CA ARG A 109 -9.00 1.16 -13.16
C ARG A 109 -9.69 -0.14 -13.52
N LEU A 110 -8.92 -1.22 -13.69
CA LEU A 110 -9.44 -2.57 -13.89
C LEU A 110 -10.03 -3.17 -12.61
N ALA A 111 -10.02 -2.42 -11.51
CA ALA A 111 -10.80 -2.73 -10.31
C ALA A 111 -12.28 -2.82 -10.65
N PRO A 112 -12.93 -3.99 -10.48
CA PRO A 112 -14.37 -4.01 -10.44
C PRO A 112 -14.86 -3.14 -9.26
N PRO A 113 -16.01 -2.46 -9.43
CA PRO A 113 -16.56 -1.53 -8.45
C PRO A 113 -16.96 -2.19 -7.12
#